data_AF-A0A1Q7QI47-F1
#
_entry.id   AF-A0A1Q7QI47-F1
#
_cell.length_a   1.000
_cell.length_b   1.000
_cell.length_c   1.000
_cell.angle_alpha   90.00
_cell.angle_beta   90.00
_cell.angle_gamma   90.00
#
_symmetry.space_group_name_H-M   'P 1'
#
loop_
_entity.id
_entity.type
_entity.pdbx_description
1 polymer ?
#
loop_
_entity_poly.entity_id
_entity_poly.type
_entity_poly.pdbx_seq_one_letter_code
_entity_poly.pdbx_strand_id
1 'polypeptide(L)'
;MYRLEGANIGFQLGGQATDFLLLVMNPKGANSLFKSKVKLGADAAAAAGPKGRDAAAATDVLMQAEILSYSRSRGLFAGISLEGSTLRQDNSANKSVYGKEVSAREIVLEGKGRVPGAAQLLISTLNKASPKNRSEPSSLK
;
A
#
# COMPACT_ATOMS: atom_id res chain seq x y z
N MET A 1 -5.95 8.57 1.74
CA MET A 1 -6.47 7.32 2.32
C MET A 1 -7.00 6.44 1.23
N TYR A 2 -6.87 5.14 1.45
CA TYR A 2 -7.43 4.10 0.60
C TYR A 2 -8.25 3.14 1.44
N ARG A 3 -9.29 2.57 0.83
CA ARG A 3 -10.11 1.50 1.37
C ARG A 3 -9.83 0.23 0.60
N LEU A 4 -9.61 -0.85 1.32
CA LEU A 4 -9.42 -2.19 0.79
C LEU A 4 -10.70 -3.00 0.99
N GLU A 5 -11.28 -3.50 -0.09
CA GLU A 5 -12.56 -4.22 -0.11
C GLU A 5 -12.35 -5.57 -0.79
N GLY A 6 -12.68 -6.70 -0.14
CA GLY A 6 -12.54 -8.01 -0.77
C GLY A 6 -13.38 -9.08 -0.08
N ALA A 7 -13.90 -10.02 -0.87
CA ALA A 7 -14.76 -11.11 -0.37
C ALA A 7 -14.06 -11.98 0.69
N ASN A 8 -12.74 -12.14 0.59
CA ASN A 8 -11.94 -12.98 1.49
C ASN A 8 -11.23 -12.23 2.63
N ILE A 9 -11.41 -10.90 2.73
CA ILE A 9 -10.76 -10.07 3.77
C ILE A 9 -11.58 -10.07 5.08
N GLY A 10 -12.77 -10.69 5.10
CA GLY A 10 -13.72 -10.61 6.22
C GLY A 10 -14.29 -11.94 6.77
N PHE A 11 -13.90 -13.11 6.25
CA PHE A 11 -14.36 -14.41 6.79
C PHE A 11 -13.47 -14.92 7.95
N GLN A 12 -12.98 -14.02 8.80
CA GLN A 12 -12.33 -14.41 10.05
C GLN A 12 -13.41 -14.57 11.13
N LEU A 13 -13.89 -15.80 11.28
CA LEU A 13 -14.65 -16.24 12.44
C LEU A 13 -13.72 -16.16 13.67
N GLY A 14 -13.70 -14.99 14.33
CA GLY A 14 -12.85 -14.69 15.49
C GLY A 14 -12.12 -13.37 15.30
N GLY A 15 -12.23 -12.46 16.28
CA GLY A 15 -11.78 -11.06 16.23
C GLY A 15 -10.27 -10.85 16.05
N GLN A 16 -9.74 -11.21 14.89
CA GLN A 16 -8.37 -10.96 14.48
C GLN A 16 -8.31 -9.68 13.64
N ALA A 17 -7.41 -8.77 14.01
CA ALA A 17 -7.03 -7.63 13.19
C ALA A 17 -5.73 -7.97 12.45
N THR A 18 -5.70 -7.74 11.13
CA THR A 18 -4.50 -7.90 10.32
C THR A 18 -4.15 -6.56 9.69
N ASP A 19 -2.95 -6.08 9.98
CA ASP A 19 -2.40 -4.88 9.34
C ASP A 19 -1.65 -5.29 8.06
N PHE A 20 -1.85 -4.55 6.97
CA PHE A 20 -1.14 -4.74 5.70
C PHE A 20 -0.30 -3.51 5.34
N LEU A 21 0.91 -3.75 4.85
CA LEU A 21 1.77 -2.75 4.20
C LEU A 21 1.89 -3.10 2.72
N LEU A 22 1.45 -2.17 1.87
CA LEU A 22 1.55 -2.28 0.41
C LEU A 22 2.67 -1.37 -0.08
N LEU A 23 3.72 -1.94 -0.67
CA LEU A 23 4.83 -1.21 -1.27
C LEU A 23 4.59 -1.14 -2.77
N VAL A 24 4.52 0.07 -3.29
CA VAL A 24 4.38 0.33 -4.72
C VAL A 24 5.78 0.40 -5.32
N MET A 25 6.09 -0.53 -6.23
CA MET A 25 7.47 -0.76 -6.67
C MET A 25 7.85 0.03 -7.91
N ASN A 26 6.87 0.46 -8.71
CA ASN A 26 7.13 1.15 -9.97
C ASN A 26 6.03 2.19 -10.30
N PRO A 27 6.30 3.10 -11.26
CA PRO A 27 5.33 4.11 -11.66
C PRO A 27 4.00 3.57 -12.16
N LYS A 28 4.00 2.41 -12.82
CA LYS A 28 2.77 1.79 -13.31
C LYS A 28 1.87 1.40 -12.14
N GLY A 29 2.43 0.80 -11.08
CA GLY A 29 1.72 0.53 -9.83
C GLY A 29 1.18 1.79 -9.18
N ALA A 30 2.00 2.86 -9.11
CA ALA A 30 1.57 4.15 -8.53
C ALA A 30 0.42 4.78 -9.31
N ASN A 31 0.52 4.82 -10.65
CA ASN A 31 -0.51 5.33 -11.53
C ASN A 31 -1.80 4.51 -11.45
N SER A 32 -1.69 3.19 -11.32
CA SER A 32 -2.86 2.35 -11.06
C SER A 32 -3.55 2.78 -9.77
N LEU A 33 -2.82 3.01 -8.66
CA LEU A 33 -3.43 3.45 -7.40
C LEU A 33 -4.17 4.80 -7.45
N PHE A 34 -3.82 5.69 -8.38
CA PHE A 34 -4.55 6.95 -8.54
C PHE A 34 -5.87 6.82 -9.31
N LYS A 35 -6.16 5.63 -9.86
CA LYS A 35 -7.48 5.33 -10.42
C LYS A 35 -8.51 5.22 -9.31
N SER A 36 -9.78 5.46 -9.66
CA SER A 36 -10.91 5.42 -8.72
C SER A 36 -11.12 4.04 -8.05
N LYS A 37 -10.70 2.97 -8.74
CA LYS A 37 -10.84 1.58 -8.32
C LYS A 37 -9.75 0.74 -8.98
N VAL A 38 -9.05 -0.08 -8.20
CA VAL A 38 -8.00 -0.99 -8.68
C VAL A 38 -8.23 -2.36 -8.07
N LYS A 39 -8.30 -3.41 -8.89
CA LYS A 39 -8.29 -4.80 -8.42
C LYS A 39 -6.87 -5.33 -8.34
N LEU A 40 -6.43 -5.72 -7.14
CA LEU A 40 -5.11 -6.34 -6.93
C LEU A 40 -5.07 -7.72 -7.61
N GLY A 41 -4.00 -7.98 -8.36
CA GLY A 41 -3.82 -9.18 -9.19
C GLY A 41 -4.37 -9.06 -10.62
N ALA A 42 -5.33 -8.16 -10.87
CA ALA A 42 -5.90 -7.95 -12.20
C ALA A 42 -5.47 -6.61 -12.84
N ASP A 43 -5.68 -5.49 -12.15
CA ASP A 43 -5.34 -4.14 -12.63
C ASP A 43 -3.92 -3.72 -12.22
N ALA A 44 -3.40 -4.32 -11.14
CA ALA A 44 -2.04 -4.15 -10.69
C ALA A 44 -1.47 -5.51 -10.26
N ALA A 45 -0.30 -5.88 -10.81
CA ALA A 45 0.36 -7.13 -10.46
C ALA A 45 0.83 -7.05 -9.00
N ALA A 46 0.14 -7.76 -8.11
CA ALA A 46 0.43 -7.79 -6.68
C ALA A 46 1.06 -9.14 -6.30
N ALA A 47 2.12 -9.11 -5.50
CA ALA A 47 2.77 -10.31 -4.99
C ALA A 47 2.91 -10.26 -3.46
N ALA A 48 2.96 -11.43 -2.83
CA ALA A 48 3.35 -11.54 -1.43
C ALA A 48 4.82 -11.14 -1.28
N GLY A 49 5.10 -10.21 -0.37
CA GLY A 49 6.47 -9.85 -0.02
C GLY A 49 7.16 -10.99 0.72
N PRO A 50 8.50 -11.11 0.60
CA PRO A 50 9.24 -12.15 1.29
C PRO A 50 9.09 -12.05 2.82
N LYS A 51 9.02 -13.20 3.51
CA LYS A 51 8.88 -13.27 4.96
C LYS A 51 10.23 -13.64 5.60
N GLY A 52 10.68 -12.89 6.61
CA GLY A 52 11.82 -13.26 7.46
C GLY A 52 13.20 -12.77 7.00
N ARG A 53 14.24 -13.18 7.73
CA ARG A 53 15.62 -12.69 7.62
C ARG A 53 16.37 -13.21 6.36
N ASP A 54 15.85 -14.26 5.72
CA ASP A 54 16.41 -14.91 4.54
C ASP A 54 15.78 -14.45 3.20
N ALA A 55 14.97 -13.39 3.26
CA ALA A 55 14.29 -12.77 2.12
C ALA A 55 15.20 -12.36 0.95
N ALA A 56 16.49 -12.13 1.23
CA ALA A 56 17.48 -11.66 0.25
C ALA A 56 17.83 -12.71 -0.84
N ALA A 57 17.53 -14.00 -0.61
CA ALA A 57 17.86 -15.07 -1.55
C ALA A 57 16.74 -15.38 -2.57
N ALA A 58 15.51 -14.95 -2.31
CA ALA A 58 14.36 -15.16 -3.22
C ALA A 58 14.12 -13.99 -4.19
N THR A 59 15.03 -13.01 -4.18
CA THR A 59 14.87 -11.68 -4.76
C THR A 59 15.03 -11.66 -6.30
N ASP A 60 15.38 -12.79 -6.93
CA ASP A 60 15.97 -12.80 -8.29
C ASP A 60 15.12 -13.43 -9.41
N VAL A 61 13.89 -13.89 -9.15
CA VAL A 61 13.10 -14.61 -10.18
C VAL A 61 12.06 -13.70 -10.87
N LEU A 62 12.49 -12.54 -11.39
CA LEU A 62 11.67 -11.54 -12.13
C LEU A 62 10.79 -10.63 -11.24
N MET A 63 11.37 -9.58 -10.64
CA MET A 63 10.64 -8.49 -9.96
C MET A 63 9.71 -7.67 -10.89
N GLN A 64 8.67 -8.30 -11.45
CA GLN A 64 7.62 -7.66 -12.25
C GLN A 64 6.42 -7.22 -11.39
N ALA A 65 6.47 -7.46 -10.08
CA ALA A 65 5.41 -7.05 -9.17
C ALA A 65 5.32 -5.51 -9.10
N GLU A 66 4.15 -4.97 -9.41
CA GLU A 66 3.86 -3.54 -9.30
C GLU A 66 3.59 -3.15 -7.84
N ILE A 67 3.06 -4.09 -7.05
CA ILE A 67 2.79 -3.93 -5.62
C ILE A 67 3.29 -5.15 -4.84
N LEU A 68 4.09 -4.94 -3.79
CA LEU A 68 4.42 -5.97 -2.80
C LEU A 68 3.55 -5.79 -1.56
N SER A 69 3.07 -6.89 -0.98
CA SER A 69 2.24 -6.87 0.23
C SER A 69 2.89 -7.60 1.39
N TYR A 70 2.95 -6.94 2.54
CA TYR A 70 3.41 -7.51 3.81
C TYR A 70 2.26 -7.43 4.81
N SER A 71 2.15 -8.40 5.70
CA SER A 71 1.13 -8.38 6.74
C SER A 71 1.69 -8.70 8.12
N ARG A 72 1.08 -8.09 9.13
CA ARG A 72 1.31 -8.38 10.55
C ARG A 72 -0.04 -8.68 11.20
N SER A 73 -0.35 -9.96 11.40
CA SER A 73 -1.40 -10.41 12.31
C SER A 73 -0.85 -10.70 13.71
N ARG A 74 -1.73 -10.67 14.69
CA ARG A 74 -1.53 -11.28 16.01
C ARG A 74 -2.26 -12.63 16.00
N GLY A 75 -1.58 -13.76 15.76
CA GLY A 75 -2.20 -15.10 15.72
C GLY A 75 -1.50 -16.13 14.81
N LEU A 76 -2.10 -17.32 14.63
CA LEU A 76 -1.67 -18.35 13.66
C LEU A 76 -2.15 -17.97 12.26
N PHE A 77 -1.24 -17.84 11.30
CA PHE A 77 -1.51 -17.32 9.96
C PHE A 77 -1.61 -18.44 8.93
N ALA A 78 -2.80 -18.63 8.35
CA ALA A 78 -2.98 -19.39 7.12
C ALA A 78 -3.91 -18.62 6.17
N GLY A 79 -3.46 -18.33 4.93
CA GLY A 79 -4.38 -18.19 3.79
C GLY A 79 -5.05 -16.85 3.47
N ILE A 80 -4.65 -15.69 4.03
CA ILE A 80 -5.22 -14.40 3.58
C ILE A 80 -4.55 -13.95 2.28
N SER A 81 -5.27 -14.04 1.15
CA SER A 81 -4.83 -13.47 -0.13
C SER A 81 -5.46 -12.10 -0.36
N LEU A 82 -4.66 -11.14 -0.82
CA LEU A 82 -5.13 -9.84 -1.30
C LEU A 82 -5.57 -9.90 -2.77
N GLU A 83 -5.35 -11.02 -3.46
CA GLU A 83 -5.76 -11.19 -4.84
C GLU A 83 -7.29 -11.11 -4.97
N GLY A 84 -7.76 -10.37 -5.98
CA GLY A 84 -9.18 -10.11 -6.20
C GLY A 84 -9.78 -9.05 -5.28
N SER A 85 -9.02 -8.54 -4.30
CA SER A 85 -9.45 -7.37 -3.53
C SER A 85 -9.36 -6.09 -4.35
N THR A 86 -10.20 -5.13 -3.99
CA THR A 86 -10.28 -3.82 -4.59
C THR A 86 -9.68 -2.78 -3.64
N LEU A 87 -8.75 -1.99 -4.15
CA LEU A 87 -8.27 -0.77 -3.51
C LEU A 87 -8.96 0.44 -4.14
N ARG A 88 -9.57 1.30 -3.31
CA ARG A 88 -10.28 2.50 -3.74
C ARG A 88 -9.83 3.71 -2.94
N GLN A 89 -9.77 4.86 -3.58
CA GLN A 89 -9.51 6.10 -2.86
C GLN A 89 -10.69 6.43 -1.93
N ASP A 90 -10.37 6.74 -0.67
CA ASP A 90 -11.38 7.13 0.32
C ASP A 90 -11.39 8.66 0.47
N ASN A 91 -12.18 9.33 -0.38
CA ASN A 91 -12.26 10.79 -0.45
C ASN A 91 -12.87 11.40 0.82
N SER A 92 -13.82 10.73 1.46
CA SER A 92 -14.41 11.22 2.71
C SER A 92 -13.41 11.12 3.85
N ALA A 93 -12.62 10.04 3.93
CA ALA A 93 -11.53 9.94 4.89
C ALA A 93 -10.44 11.00 4.64
N ASN A 94 -10.09 11.26 3.37
CA ASN A 94 -9.18 12.37 3.04
C ASN A 94 -9.73 13.70 3.56
N LYS A 95 -10.99 14.01 3.25
CA LYS A 95 -11.63 15.26 3.70
C LYS A 95 -11.65 15.37 5.23
N SER A 96 -11.93 14.28 5.93
CA SER A 96 -11.97 14.23 7.38
C SER A 96 -10.61 14.56 8.01
N VAL A 97 -9.51 14.00 7.48
CA VAL A 97 -8.17 14.22 8.07
C VAL A 97 -7.50 15.51 7.59
N TYR A 98 -7.71 15.90 6.33
CA TYR A 98 -7.07 17.09 5.75
C TYR A 98 -7.95 18.35 5.84
N GLY A 99 -9.20 18.24 6.31
CA GLY A 99 -10.14 19.34 6.49
C GLY A 99 -10.68 19.94 5.18
N LYS A 100 -10.31 19.39 4.03
CA LYS A 100 -10.69 19.86 2.69
C LYS A 100 -10.73 18.72 1.69
N GLU A 101 -11.42 18.94 0.59
CA GLU A 101 -11.42 17.98 -0.52
C GLU A 101 -10.03 17.95 -1.15
N VAL A 102 -9.38 16.80 -1.05
CA VAL A 102 -8.05 16.57 -1.60
C VAL A 102 -7.92 15.11 -1.98
N SER A 103 -7.35 14.87 -3.16
CA SER A 103 -7.16 13.53 -3.68
C SER A 103 -5.88 12.86 -3.17
N ALA A 104 -5.80 11.54 -3.27
CA ALA A 104 -4.58 10.80 -2.95
C ALA A 104 -3.41 11.24 -3.85
N ARG A 105 -3.67 11.51 -5.14
CA ARG A 105 -2.69 12.04 -6.09
C ARG A 105 -2.13 13.38 -5.62
N GLU A 106 -3.01 14.30 -5.23
CA GLU A 106 -2.63 15.62 -4.74
C GLU A 106 -1.82 15.55 -3.43
N ILE A 107 -2.19 14.66 -2.52
CA ILE A 107 -1.45 14.45 -1.26
C ILE A 107 -0.03 13.91 -1.56
N VAL A 108 0.08 12.89 -2.41
CA VAL A 108 1.32 12.12 -2.60
C VAL A 108 2.27 12.77 -3.60
N LEU A 109 1.77 13.28 -4.73
CA LEU A 109 2.59 13.83 -5.81
C LEU A 109 2.74 15.35 -5.76
N GLU A 110 1.70 16.06 -5.33
CA GLU A 110 1.67 17.53 -5.37
C GLU A 110 1.98 18.16 -4.00
N GLY A 111 2.17 17.34 -2.96
CA GLY A 111 2.43 17.82 -1.60
C GLY A 111 1.28 18.63 -1.00
N LYS A 112 0.06 18.48 -1.54
CA LYS A 112 -1.15 19.17 -1.07
C LYS A 112 -1.66 18.49 0.20
N GLY A 113 -0.97 18.70 1.31
CA GLY A 113 -1.35 18.16 2.62
C GLY A 113 -0.15 18.10 3.53
N ARG A 114 -0.29 18.64 4.75
CA ARG A 114 0.73 18.42 5.79
C ARG A 114 0.61 16.99 6.30
N VAL A 115 1.74 16.37 6.65
CA VAL A 115 1.73 15.07 7.32
C VAL A 115 0.84 15.15 8.57
N PRO A 116 -0.26 14.39 8.66
CA PRO A 116 -1.14 14.43 9.82
C PRO A 116 -0.39 14.02 11.09
N GLY A 117 -0.80 14.54 12.26
CA GLY A 117 -0.17 14.22 13.55
C GLY A 117 -0.02 12.71 13.79
N ALA A 118 -1.09 11.95 13.52
CA ALA A 118 -1.11 10.50 13.65
C ALA A 118 -0.12 9.76 12.72
N ALA A 119 0.33 10.38 11.63
CA ALA A 119 1.25 9.78 10.67
C ALA A 119 2.74 10.11 10.94
N GLN A 120 3.05 11.05 11.86
CA GLN A 120 4.41 11.53 12.07
C GLN A 120 5.39 10.41 12.47
N LEU A 121 4.98 9.51 13.36
CA LEU A 121 5.81 8.39 13.80
C LEU A 121 6.13 7.43 12.65
N LEU A 122 5.12 7.09 11.83
CA LEU A 122 5.30 6.23 10.68
C LEU A 122 6.26 6.86 9.66
N ILE A 123 6.01 8.12 9.29
CA ILE A 123 6.82 8.83 8.30
C ILE A 123 8.26 9.03 8.80
N SER A 124 8.48 9.39 10.06
CA SER A 124 9.84 9.53 10.61
C SER A 124 10.59 8.20 10.66
N THR A 125 9.91 7.10 11.01
CA THR A 125 10.49 5.75 11.00
C THR A 125 10.90 5.35 9.58
N LEU A 126 10.01 5.55 8.61
CA LEU A 126 10.29 5.24 7.21
C LEU A 126 11.41 6.12 6.66
N ASN A 127 11.45 7.42 6.96
CA ASN A 127 12.51 8.31 6.51
C ASN A 127 13.88 7.95 7.10
N LYS A 128 13.91 7.42 8.33
CA LYS A 128 15.13 6.95 8.99
C LYS A 128 15.65 5.63 8.39
N ALA A 129 14.75 4.72 8.05
CA ALA A 129 15.10 3.38 7.57
C ALA A 129 15.24 3.27 6.05
N SER A 130 14.58 4.14 5.28
CA SER A 130 14.56 4.07 3.83
C SER A 130 15.88 4.56 3.22
N PRO A 131 16.40 3.88 2.18
CA PRO A 131 17.48 4.43 1.39
C PRO A 131 17.03 5.72 0.69
N LYS A 132 17.98 6.57 0.32
CA LYS A 132 17.68 7.77 -0.49
C LYS A 132 17.00 7.35 -1.78
N ASN A 133 15.82 7.88 -2.05
CA ASN A 133 15.15 7.69 -3.32
C ASN A 133 15.99 8.33 -4.44
N ARG A 134 16.43 7.50 -5.40
CA ARG A 134 17.21 7.92 -6.57
C ARG A 134 16.39 7.93 -7.86
N SER A 135 15.09 7.62 -7.80
CA SER A 135 14.21 7.65 -8.96
C SER A 135 14.05 9.09 -9.45
N GLU A 136 14.01 9.28 -10.76
CA GLU A 136 13.76 10.60 -11.32
C GLU A 136 12.35 11.09 -10.94
N PRO A 137 12.18 12.35 -10.51
CA PRO A 137 10.85 12.90 -10.17
C PRO A 137 9.86 12.88 -11.35
N SER A 138 10.36 12.85 -12.59
CA SER A 138 9.59 12.70 -13.83
C SER A 138 8.95 11.31 -13.98
N SER A 139 9.47 10.29 -13.30
CA SER A 139 9.04 8.90 -13.47
C SER A 139 7.58 8.66 -13.06
N LEU A 140 6.99 9.52 -12.23
CA LEU A 140 5.61 9.43 -11.75
C LEU A 140 4.62 10.37 -12.47
N LYS A 141 5.06 11.06 -13.53
CA LYS A 141 4.23 12.00 -14.29
C LYS A 141 3.28 11.27 -15.25
#